data_AF-A0A5J5W6I9-F1
#
_entry.id   AF-A0A5J5W6I9-F1
#
_cell.length_a   1.000
_cell.length_b   1.000
_cell.length_c   1.000
_cell.angle_alpha   90.00
_cell.angle_beta   90.00
_cell.angle_gamma   90.00
#
_symmetry.space_group_name_H-M   'P 1'
#
loop_
_entity.id
_entity.type
_entity.pdbx_description
1 polymer ?
#
loop_
_entity_poly.entity_id
_entity_poly.type
_entity_poly.pdbx_seq_one_letter_code
_entity_poly.pdbx_strand_id
1 'polypeptide(L)'
;METQRIIEFPHNNMDKRPRKRPRLTWDMPPPLPPPKVLPTIHCSQEFGNAGISNFSYPNNMFHRGIPHNGSPPWRPDDKDSHYVFAVGESLTPRYKILNKMGEGTFGQVLECFDNERQEVVAIKIVRSIHKYREAAMIEIDVLRRLARHDMSGARCVQIRNWFDYRNHICIVFERLGPSLYDFLHKNSYRSFPIDLVRELGRQILESVAFMHDLRLIHTDLKPENILLVSSEYIQVPDYKFLSRSTKDGSYFKNLPKSSAIKLIDFGSTTFEHQDHSYVVSTRHYRAPEVILGLGWNYPCDLWSVGCILVELCSLCLERVFLEPMLS
;
A
#
# COMPACT_ATOMS: atom_id res chain seq x y z
N MET A 1 52.48 50.87 7.11
CA MET A 1 52.65 49.60 7.85
C MET A 1 51.25 49.14 8.26
N GLU A 2 50.37 48.71 7.35
CA GLU A 2 50.37 47.39 6.64
C GLU A 2 50.73 46.26 7.61
N THR A 3 49.80 45.37 7.96
CA THR A 3 49.31 44.32 7.05
C THR A 3 47.99 43.69 7.55
N GLN A 4 46.95 43.78 6.72
CA GLN A 4 45.79 42.86 6.75
C GLN A 4 46.19 41.59 5.99
N ARG A 5 46.00 40.40 6.57
CA ARG A 5 46.11 39.14 5.84
C ARG A 5 44.78 38.81 5.19
N ILE A 6 44.70 39.09 3.89
CA ILE A 6 43.72 38.58 2.95
C ILE A 6 44.10 37.12 2.65
N ILE A 7 43.19 36.18 2.85
CA ILE A 7 43.31 34.81 2.32
C ILE A 7 42.47 34.78 1.04
N GLU A 8 43.14 34.88 -0.10
CA GLU A 8 42.56 34.67 -1.42
C GLU A 8 42.30 33.18 -1.64
N PHE A 9 41.07 32.82 -2.04
CA PHE A 9 40.79 31.53 -2.67
C PHE A 9 40.82 31.72 -4.19
N PRO A 10 41.52 30.87 -4.97
CA PRO A 10 41.59 31.03 -6.41
C PRO A 10 40.24 30.63 -7.06
N HIS A 11 39.63 31.58 -7.77
CA HIS A 11 38.62 31.30 -8.77
C HIS A 11 39.26 30.65 -10.00
N ASN A 12 38.77 29.48 -10.38
CA ASN A 12 38.81 29.07 -11.78
C ASN A 12 37.42 28.56 -12.20
N ASN A 13 36.88 29.26 -13.20
CA ASN A 13 35.60 29.05 -13.86
C ASN A 13 35.49 27.66 -14.50
N MET A 14 34.31 27.04 -14.43
CA MET A 14 33.63 26.43 -15.58
C MET A 14 32.14 26.22 -15.22
N ASP A 15 31.31 27.17 -15.66
CA ASP A 15 29.85 27.04 -15.72
C ASP A 15 29.51 25.89 -16.70
N LYS A 16 28.93 24.79 -16.19
CA LYS A 16 28.36 23.71 -17.01
C LYS A 16 26.89 23.53 -16.67
N ARG A 17 26.08 24.55 -16.91
CA ARG A 17 24.61 24.40 -17.01
C ARG A 17 24.22 23.77 -18.35
N PRO A 18 23.58 22.58 -18.39
CA PRO A 18 22.80 22.18 -19.55
C PRO A 18 21.50 22.98 -19.57
N ARG A 19 21.30 23.71 -20.67
CA ARG A 19 20.05 24.36 -21.07
C ARG A 19 18.87 23.36 -21.07
N LYS A 20 17.66 23.89 -20.91
CA LYS A 20 16.36 23.17 -20.98
C LYS A 20 16.30 22.14 -22.13
N ARG A 21 15.80 20.93 -21.77
CA ARG A 21 15.47 19.68 -22.50
C ARG A 21 15.33 19.67 -24.04
N PRO A 22 15.75 18.56 -24.64
CA PRO A 22 14.95 17.76 -25.58
C PRO A 22 14.33 16.53 -24.88
N ARG A 23 13.13 16.11 -25.29
CA ARG A 23 12.52 14.83 -24.88
C ARG A 23 13.37 13.68 -25.44
N LEU A 24 13.74 12.70 -24.62
CA LEU A 24 14.54 11.52 -25.03
C LEU A 24 13.75 10.23 -24.78
N THR A 25 13.24 9.67 -25.88
CA THR A 25 12.91 8.28 -26.29
C THR A 25 12.66 7.10 -25.31
N TRP A 26 12.55 7.28 -23.99
CA TRP A 26 12.25 6.16 -23.07
C TRP A 26 10.74 5.92 -22.82
N ASP A 27 9.86 6.64 -23.52
CA ASP A 27 8.39 6.49 -23.43
C ASP A 27 7.79 5.53 -24.48
N MET A 28 8.55 4.56 -25.02
CA MET A 28 7.98 3.53 -25.92
C MET A 28 8.49 2.12 -25.62
N PRO A 29 7.60 1.12 -25.43
CA PRO A 29 8.00 -0.28 -25.49
C PRO A 29 8.43 -0.66 -26.92
N PRO A 30 9.39 -1.60 -27.09
CA PRO A 30 9.91 -1.99 -28.40
C PRO A 30 8.83 -2.64 -29.29
N PRO A 31 8.88 -2.47 -30.63
CA PRO A 31 7.90 -3.04 -31.55
C PRO A 31 8.04 -4.56 -31.63
N LEU A 32 6.88 -5.24 -31.62
CA LEU A 32 6.77 -6.70 -31.77
C LEU A 32 7.22 -7.16 -33.17
N PRO A 33 7.90 -8.32 -33.30
CA PRO A 33 8.25 -8.87 -34.61
C PRO A 33 7.00 -9.37 -35.36
N PRO A 34 6.98 -9.32 -36.71
CA PRO A 34 5.83 -9.71 -37.51
C PRO A 34 5.58 -11.23 -37.47
N PRO A 35 4.32 -11.67 -37.62
CA PRO A 35 3.96 -13.09 -37.57
C PRO A 35 4.52 -13.86 -38.76
N LYS A 36 5.14 -15.01 -38.49
CA LYS A 36 5.58 -15.98 -39.50
C LYS A 36 4.37 -16.75 -40.04
N VAL A 37 4.13 -16.62 -41.34
CA VAL A 37 3.17 -17.41 -42.12
C VAL A 37 3.86 -18.68 -42.62
N LEU A 38 3.19 -19.84 -42.52
CA LEU A 38 3.47 -21.08 -43.27
C LEU A 38 2.18 -21.93 -43.31
N PRO A 39 1.97 -22.80 -44.32
CA PRO A 39 1.00 -22.51 -45.37
C PRO A 39 -0.22 -23.45 -45.38
N THR A 40 -1.24 -22.95 -46.06
CA THR A 40 -2.47 -23.60 -46.51
C THR A 40 -2.17 -24.86 -47.34
N ILE A 41 -2.81 -25.99 -47.01
CA ILE A 41 -3.06 -27.08 -47.95
C ILE A 41 -4.58 -27.21 -48.10
N HIS A 42 -5.04 -26.98 -49.32
CA HIS A 42 -6.36 -27.31 -49.85
C HIS A 42 -6.53 -28.83 -49.99
N CYS A 43 -7.69 -29.38 -49.66
CA CYS A 43 -8.47 -30.19 -50.62
C CYS A 43 -9.92 -30.39 -50.15
N SER A 44 -10.81 -30.58 -51.12
CA SER A 44 -12.24 -30.30 -51.12
C SER A 44 -13.12 -31.56 -50.93
N GLN A 45 -14.45 -31.30 -50.86
CA GLN A 45 -15.58 -32.14 -51.31
C GLN A 45 -16.08 -33.26 -50.38
N GLU A 46 -17.39 -33.53 -50.17
CA GLU A 46 -18.70 -32.88 -50.41
C GLU A 46 -19.81 -33.77 -49.78
N PHE A 47 -21.04 -33.22 -49.67
CA PHE A 47 -22.37 -33.87 -49.59
C PHE A 47 -22.95 -34.38 -48.25
N GLY A 48 -24.17 -33.88 -47.95
CA GLY A 48 -25.19 -34.67 -47.24
C GLY A 48 -26.31 -33.97 -46.43
N ASN A 49 -27.23 -33.27 -47.10
CA ASN A 49 -28.68 -33.07 -46.80
C ASN A 49 -29.24 -32.67 -45.40
N ALA A 50 -29.77 -31.44 -45.37
CA ALA A 50 -31.13 -30.97 -45.05
C ALA A 50 -32.07 -31.72 -44.06
N GLY A 51 -32.68 -30.96 -43.12
CA GLY A 51 -33.89 -31.35 -42.38
C GLY A 51 -34.38 -30.40 -41.26
N ILE A 52 -35.06 -29.31 -41.64
CA ILE A 52 -36.30 -28.71 -41.05
C ILE A 52 -36.45 -28.50 -39.51
N SER A 53 -36.40 -27.21 -39.12
CA SER A 53 -37.30 -26.35 -38.29
C SER A 53 -37.84 -26.70 -36.86
N ASN A 54 -37.59 -25.74 -35.96
CA ASN A 54 -38.54 -24.92 -35.16
C ASN A 54 -39.01 -25.27 -33.71
N PHE A 55 -38.76 -24.27 -32.83
CA PHE A 55 -39.44 -23.81 -31.59
C PHE A 55 -39.45 -24.67 -30.29
N SER A 56 -38.93 -24.08 -29.17
CA SER A 56 -39.71 -23.69 -27.95
C SER A 56 -38.89 -23.55 -26.64
N TYR A 57 -38.90 -22.32 -26.10
CA TYR A 57 -38.85 -21.83 -24.69
C TYR A 57 -37.73 -22.16 -23.67
N PRO A 58 -37.43 -21.20 -22.73
CA PRO A 58 -36.32 -21.27 -21.80
C PRO A 58 -36.72 -21.91 -20.47
N ASN A 59 -35.85 -22.75 -19.91
CA ASN A 59 -36.03 -23.25 -18.54
C ASN A 59 -35.01 -22.62 -17.60
N ASN A 60 -35.52 -21.69 -16.80
CA ASN A 60 -35.02 -21.40 -15.45
C ASN A 60 -34.98 -22.70 -14.64
N MET A 61 -33.79 -23.13 -14.21
CA MET A 61 -33.66 -24.01 -13.05
C MET A 61 -32.74 -23.35 -12.03
N PHE A 62 -33.38 -22.90 -10.94
CA PHE A 62 -32.75 -22.68 -9.65
C PHE A 62 -32.09 -23.99 -9.20
N HIS A 63 -30.79 -24.14 -9.46
CA HIS A 63 -30.00 -25.04 -8.63
C HIS A 63 -29.60 -24.31 -7.36
N ARG A 64 -30.41 -24.53 -6.32
CA ARG A 64 -30.03 -24.37 -4.92
C ARG A 64 -28.95 -25.42 -4.62
N GLY A 65 -27.72 -25.13 -5.05
CA GLY A 65 -26.55 -25.97 -4.83
C GLY A 65 -26.08 -25.85 -3.39
N ILE A 66 -25.98 -26.99 -2.73
CA ILE A 66 -25.21 -27.23 -1.51
C ILE A 66 -23.88 -26.47 -1.60
N PRO A 67 -23.39 -25.78 -0.54
CA PRO A 67 -22.09 -25.13 -0.63
C PRO A 67 -21.04 -26.22 -0.81
N HIS A 68 -20.54 -26.36 -2.03
CA HIS A 68 -19.37 -27.17 -2.30
C HIS A 68 -18.24 -26.63 -1.43
N ASN A 69 -17.75 -27.45 -0.50
CA ASN A 69 -16.45 -27.31 0.16
C ASN A 69 -15.28 -27.48 -0.85
N GLY A 70 -15.46 -27.00 -2.08
CA GLY A 70 -14.45 -27.04 -3.12
C GLY A 70 -13.63 -25.77 -3.07
N SER A 71 -12.32 -25.91 -3.19
CA SER A 71 -11.44 -24.82 -3.60
C SER A 71 -12.07 -24.07 -4.78
N PRO A 72 -11.91 -22.74 -4.86
CA PRO A 72 -12.53 -21.94 -5.90
C PRO A 72 -12.06 -22.45 -7.26
N PRO A 73 -12.88 -22.35 -8.33
CA PRO A 73 -12.48 -22.82 -9.65
C PRO A 73 -11.10 -22.28 -10.02
N TRP A 74 -10.28 -23.10 -10.67
CA TRP A 74 -8.97 -22.65 -11.11
C TRP A 74 -9.14 -21.59 -12.20
N ARG A 75 -8.61 -20.41 -11.95
CA ARG A 75 -8.56 -19.30 -12.90
C ARG A 75 -7.08 -18.99 -13.16
N PRO A 76 -6.69 -18.72 -14.40
CA PRO A 76 -5.39 -18.12 -14.65
C PRO A 76 -5.33 -16.75 -13.97
N ASP A 77 -4.11 -16.32 -13.64
CA ASP A 77 -3.85 -14.98 -13.13
C ASP A 77 -4.23 -13.91 -14.16
N ASP A 78 -4.43 -12.68 -13.70
CA ASP A 78 -4.66 -11.57 -14.62
C ASP A 78 -3.39 -11.16 -15.37
N LYS A 79 -3.52 -10.18 -16.28
CA LYS A 79 -2.41 -9.63 -17.07
C LYS A 79 -1.27 -9.05 -16.22
N ASP A 80 -1.55 -8.70 -14.97
CA ASP A 80 -0.64 -8.07 -14.02
C ASP A 80 -0.11 -9.08 -12.97
N SER A 81 -0.40 -10.38 -13.18
CA SER A 81 -0.04 -11.51 -12.31
C SER A 81 -0.69 -11.45 -10.91
N HIS A 82 -1.86 -10.81 -10.80
CA HIS A 82 -2.68 -10.90 -9.59
C HIS A 82 -3.56 -12.14 -9.62
N TYR A 83 -3.85 -12.63 -8.41
CA TYR A 83 -4.76 -13.73 -8.20
C TYR A 83 -6.21 -13.32 -8.54
N VAL A 84 -6.89 -14.10 -9.37
CA VAL A 84 -8.28 -13.81 -9.78
C VAL A 84 -9.28 -14.48 -8.83
N PHE A 85 -10.03 -13.66 -8.08
CA PHE A 85 -11.00 -14.11 -7.08
C PHE A 85 -12.41 -13.57 -7.33
N ALA A 86 -13.39 -14.14 -6.63
CA ALA A 86 -14.76 -13.65 -6.53
C ALA A 86 -15.19 -13.52 -5.06
N VAL A 87 -15.89 -12.44 -4.72
CA VAL A 87 -16.43 -12.24 -3.37
C VAL A 87 -17.43 -13.34 -3.03
N GLY A 88 -17.35 -13.88 -1.82
CA GLY A 88 -18.22 -14.95 -1.32
C GLY A 88 -17.66 -16.36 -1.52
N GLU A 89 -16.64 -16.53 -2.37
CA GLU A 89 -15.96 -17.82 -2.56
C GLU A 89 -14.94 -18.11 -1.46
N SER A 90 -14.53 -19.36 -1.33
CA SER A 90 -13.45 -19.74 -0.41
C SER A 90 -12.11 -19.59 -1.11
N LEU A 91 -11.13 -18.93 -0.50
CA LEU A 91 -9.74 -18.92 -0.99
C LEU A 91 -9.10 -20.30 -0.79
N THR A 92 -9.30 -20.86 0.40
CA THR A 92 -9.01 -22.24 0.80
C THR A 92 -10.19 -22.74 1.64
N PRO A 93 -10.29 -24.04 2.00
CA PRO A 93 -11.36 -24.51 2.90
C PRO A 93 -11.43 -23.73 4.24
N ARG A 94 -10.30 -23.16 4.67
CA ARG A 94 -10.20 -22.35 5.88
C ARG A 94 -10.67 -20.90 5.70
N TYR A 95 -10.33 -20.25 4.59
CA TYR A 95 -10.55 -18.80 4.44
C TYR A 95 -11.63 -18.49 3.42
N LYS A 96 -12.74 -17.89 3.85
CA LYS A 96 -13.81 -17.42 2.97
C LYS A 96 -13.64 -15.94 2.64
N ILE A 97 -13.65 -15.57 1.36
CA ILE A 97 -13.47 -14.19 0.90
C ILE A 97 -14.76 -13.40 1.15
N LEU A 98 -14.65 -12.32 1.92
CA LEU A 98 -15.75 -11.42 2.24
C LEU A 98 -15.74 -10.19 1.35
N ASN A 99 -14.60 -9.52 1.18
CA ASN A 99 -14.47 -8.28 0.40
C ASN A 99 -13.03 -8.08 -0.08
N LYS A 100 -12.83 -7.19 -1.05
CA LYS A 100 -11.52 -6.63 -1.39
C LYS A 100 -11.27 -5.39 -0.54
N MET A 101 -10.16 -5.35 0.20
CA MET A 101 -9.78 -4.21 1.03
C MET A 101 -8.88 -3.22 0.28
N GLY A 102 -7.97 -3.73 -0.56
CA GLY A 102 -7.03 -2.88 -1.28
C GLY A 102 -6.26 -3.61 -2.37
N GLU A 103 -5.54 -2.83 -3.17
CA GLU A 103 -4.61 -3.30 -4.21
C GLU A 103 -3.42 -2.35 -4.30
N GLY A 104 -2.23 -2.92 -4.53
CA GLY A 104 -1.03 -2.16 -4.79
C GLY A 104 -0.07 -2.91 -5.73
N THR A 105 1.14 -2.38 -5.83
CA THR A 105 2.20 -2.92 -6.70
C THR A 105 2.54 -4.37 -6.39
N PHE A 106 2.47 -4.77 -5.12
CA PHE A 106 2.91 -6.09 -4.65
C PHE A 106 1.80 -7.13 -4.68
N GLY A 107 0.54 -6.74 -4.81
CA GLY A 107 -0.59 -7.66 -4.71
C GLY A 107 -1.89 -7.00 -4.27
N GLN A 108 -2.79 -7.83 -3.74
CA GLN A 108 -4.12 -7.43 -3.28
C GLN A 108 -4.32 -7.84 -1.83
N VAL A 109 -5.12 -7.07 -1.10
CA VAL A 109 -5.50 -7.40 0.28
C VAL A 109 -6.99 -7.68 0.32
N LEU A 110 -7.35 -8.86 0.82
CA LEU A 110 -8.73 -9.32 0.95
C LEU A 110 -9.14 -9.41 2.41
N GLU A 111 -10.38 -9.06 2.68
CA GLU A 111 -11.04 -9.35 3.95
C GLU A 111 -11.60 -10.77 3.85
N CYS A 112 -11.23 -11.63 4.78
CA CYS A 112 -11.64 -13.04 4.79
C CYS A 112 -12.17 -13.46 6.16
N PHE A 113 -13.07 -14.44 6.19
CA PHE A 113 -13.46 -15.14 7.41
C PHE A 113 -12.63 -16.41 7.58
N ASP A 114 -11.94 -16.54 8.71
CA ASP A 114 -11.20 -17.75 9.09
C ASP A 114 -12.16 -18.74 9.77
N ASN A 115 -12.53 -19.80 9.05
CA ASN A 115 -13.45 -20.84 9.53
C ASN A 115 -12.87 -21.67 10.69
N GLU A 116 -11.55 -21.72 10.87
CA GLU A 116 -10.96 -22.47 11.99
C GLU A 116 -10.97 -21.64 13.27
N ARG A 117 -10.59 -20.37 13.19
CA ARG A 117 -10.49 -19.47 14.35
C ARG A 117 -11.77 -18.68 14.64
N GLN A 118 -12.75 -18.73 13.74
CA GLN A 118 -14.01 -17.97 13.82
C GLN A 118 -13.77 -16.45 13.98
N GLU A 119 -12.78 -15.91 13.25
CA GLU A 119 -12.44 -14.49 13.26
C GLU A 119 -12.36 -13.93 11.83
N VAL A 120 -12.57 -12.62 11.68
CA VAL A 120 -12.31 -11.93 10.41
C VAL A 120 -10.82 -11.54 10.36
N VAL A 121 -10.18 -11.80 9.23
CA VAL A 121 -8.76 -11.57 8.97
C VAL A 121 -8.56 -10.75 7.70
N ALA A 122 -7.39 -10.13 7.57
CA ALA A 122 -6.93 -9.55 6.31
C ALA A 122 -5.88 -10.48 5.68
N ILE A 123 -6.03 -10.82 4.41
CA ILE A 123 -5.08 -11.68 3.68
C ILE A 123 -4.45 -10.88 2.53
N LYS A 124 -3.15 -10.63 2.62
CA LYS A 124 -2.34 -10.06 1.53
C LYS A 124 -1.94 -11.20 0.59
N ILE A 125 -2.44 -11.16 -0.64
CA ILE A 125 -2.11 -12.10 -1.71
C ILE A 125 -1.09 -11.43 -2.62
N VAL A 126 0.15 -11.91 -2.56
CA VAL A 126 1.27 -11.40 -3.34
C VAL A 126 1.16 -11.90 -4.77
N ARG A 127 1.46 -11.04 -5.75
CA ARG A 127 1.48 -11.43 -7.17
C ARG A 127 2.39 -12.64 -7.42
N SER A 128 2.07 -13.46 -8.41
CA SER A 128 2.81 -14.68 -8.78
C SER A 128 4.14 -14.40 -9.52
N ILE A 129 4.79 -13.28 -9.19
CA ILE A 129 6.06 -12.84 -9.76
C ILE A 129 7.18 -13.24 -8.81
N HIS A 130 8.19 -13.96 -9.31
CA HIS A 130 9.27 -14.53 -8.50
C HIS A 130 9.91 -13.54 -7.53
N LYS A 131 10.35 -12.36 -8.02
CA LYS A 131 10.95 -11.30 -7.18
C LYS A 131 10.03 -10.81 -6.05
N TYR A 132 8.71 -10.76 -6.27
CA TYR A 132 7.76 -10.31 -5.25
C TYR A 132 7.49 -11.41 -4.22
N ARG A 133 7.52 -12.68 -4.64
CA ARG A 133 7.45 -13.82 -3.73
C ARG A 133 8.67 -13.86 -2.80
N GLU A 134 9.88 -13.65 -3.33
CA GLU A 134 11.10 -13.57 -2.51
C GLU A 134 11.04 -12.40 -1.52
N ALA A 135 10.64 -11.21 -1.98
CA ALA A 135 10.45 -10.05 -1.11
C ALA A 135 9.41 -10.32 0.00
N ALA A 136 8.32 -11.03 -0.32
CA ALA A 136 7.30 -11.40 0.67
C ALA A 136 7.83 -12.34 1.76
N MET A 137 8.77 -13.23 1.44
CA MET A 137 9.40 -14.10 2.44
C MET A 137 10.25 -13.29 3.43
N ILE A 138 10.96 -12.27 2.94
CA ILE A 138 11.71 -11.32 3.79
C ILE A 138 10.74 -10.55 4.70
N GLU A 139 9.61 -10.06 4.15
CA GLU A 139 8.56 -9.39 4.93
C GLU A 139 7.99 -10.30 6.02
N ILE A 140 7.72 -11.58 5.72
CA ILE A 140 7.25 -12.58 6.70
C ILE A 140 8.26 -12.75 7.85
N ASP A 141 9.56 -12.77 7.56
CA ASP A 141 10.58 -12.92 8.59
C ASP A 141 10.67 -11.70 9.51
N VAL A 142 10.54 -10.49 8.95
CA VAL A 142 10.42 -9.24 9.72
C VAL A 142 9.17 -9.28 10.60
N LEU A 143 8.01 -9.61 10.03
CA LEU A 143 6.73 -9.72 10.77
C LEU A 143 6.81 -10.72 11.93
N ARG A 144 7.41 -11.89 11.70
CA ARG A 144 7.63 -12.90 12.74
C ARG A 144 8.60 -12.43 13.82
N ARG A 145 9.60 -11.61 13.48
CA ARG A 145 10.51 -11.02 14.47
C ARG A 145 9.77 -10.00 15.33
N LEU A 146 8.96 -9.13 14.73
CA LEU A 146 8.13 -8.15 15.43
C LEU A 146 7.15 -8.86 16.39
N ALA A 147 6.39 -9.84 15.89
CA ALA A 147 5.41 -10.58 16.70
C ALA A 147 6.02 -11.31 17.90
N ARG A 148 7.27 -11.79 17.79
CA ARG A 148 7.98 -12.44 18.91
C ARG A 148 8.40 -11.49 20.02
N HIS A 149 8.56 -10.20 19.74
CA HIS A 149 9.06 -9.21 20.69
C HIS A 149 7.96 -8.23 21.15
N ASP A 150 6.89 -8.06 20.37
CA ASP A 150 5.74 -7.23 20.74
C ASP A 150 4.75 -8.02 21.61
N MET A 151 5.08 -8.21 22.89
CA MET A 151 4.28 -9.05 23.82
C MET A 151 2.84 -8.59 23.98
N SER A 152 2.55 -7.29 23.86
CA SER A 152 1.19 -6.75 23.89
C SER A 152 0.48 -6.84 22.55
N GLY A 153 1.23 -7.05 21.46
CA GLY A 153 0.73 -7.01 20.09
C GLY A 153 0.08 -5.68 19.74
N ALA A 154 0.46 -4.59 20.39
CA ALA A 154 -0.25 -3.31 20.29
C ALA A 154 0.39 -2.32 19.30
N ARG A 155 1.64 -2.54 18.86
CA ARG A 155 2.41 -1.54 18.10
C ARG A 155 2.39 -1.82 16.59
N CYS A 156 2.61 -3.08 16.22
CA CYS A 156 2.68 -3.51 14.83
C CYS A 156 1.56 -4.52 14.53
N VAL A 157 1.13 -4.59 13.27
CA VAL A 157 0.15 -5.60 12.85
C VAL A 157 0.66 -7.01 13.14
N GLN A 158 -0.23 -7.84 13.69
CA GLN A 158 0.08 -9.21 14.06
C GLN A 158 -0.17 -10.15 12.89
N ILE A 159 0.88 -10.86 12.47
CA ILE A 159 0.77 -11.99 11.56
C ILE A 159 0.11 -13.17 12.29
N ARG A 160 -0.93 -13.75 11.67
CA ARG A 160 -1.63 -14.94 12.16
C ARG A 160 -1.07 -16.21 11.55
N ASN A 161 -0.81 -16.18 10.24
CA ASN A 161 -0.29 -17.30 9.47
C ASN A 161 0.27 -16.80 8.12
N TRP A 162 0.92 -17.67 7.37
CA TRP A 162 1.16 -17.47 5.94
C TRP A 162 1.13 -18.83 5.22
N PHE A 163 0.87 -18.82 3.93
CA PHE A 163 0.86 -20.02 3.10
C PHE A 163 1.14 -19.69 1.63
N ASP A 164 1.65 -20.64 0.88
CA ASP A 164 1.73 -20.55 -0.58
C ASP A 164 0.49 -21.18 -1.19
N TYR A 165 -0.19 -20.44 -2.06
CA TYR A 165 -1.39 -20.91 -2.74
C TYR A 165 -1.35 -20.54 -4.21
N ARG A 166 -1.32 -21.57 -5.07
CA ARG A 166 -1.31 -21.41 -6.54
C ARG A 166 -0.23 -20.44 -7.01
N ASN A 167 0.98 -20.54 -6.45
CA ASN A 167 2.10 -19.66 -6.76
C ASN A 167 1.91 -18.20 -6.28
N HIS A 168 1.02 -17.95 -5.32
CA HIS A 168 0.92 -16.69 -4.59
C HIS A 168 1.30 -16.89 -3.12
N ILE A 169 2.19 -16.05 -2.60
CA ILE A 169 2.43 -15.99 -1.16
C ILE A 169 1.27 -15.23 -0.53
N CYS A 170 0.57 -15.88 0.40
CA CYS A 170 -0.56 -15.33 1.13
C CYS A 170 -0.16 -15.10 2.59
N ILE A 171 -0.22 -13.85 3.05
CA ILE A 171 0.10 -13.47 4.43
C ILE A 171 -1.19 -13.09 5.14
N VAL A 172 -1.47 -13.76 6.26
CA VAL A 172 -2.69 -13.59 7.04
C VAL A 172 -2.41 -12.71 8.25
N PHE A 173 -3.16 -11.62 8.38
CA PHE A 173 -3.06 -10.63 9.44
C PHE A 173 -4.35 -10.59 10.27
N GLU A 174 -4.25 -10.07 11.49
CA GLU A 174 -5.43 -9.57 12.18
C GLU A 174 -6.16 -8.52 11.32
N ARG A 175 -7.49 -8.46 11.43
CA ARG A 175 -8.27 -7.41 10.77
C ARG A 175 -8.14 -6.10 11.56
N LEU A 176 -7.72 -5.03 10.89
CA LEU A 176 -7.69 -3.67 11.42
C LEU A 176 -8.79 -2.79 10.78
N GLY A 177 -8.95 -1.59 11.33
CA GLY A 177 -9.77 -0.52 10.76
C GLY A 177 -9.10 0.19 9.58
N PRO A 178 -9.63 1.35 9.16
CA PRO A 178 -9.07 2.11 8.04
C PRO A 178 -7.69 2.70 8.39
N SER A 179 -6.90 2.99 7.35
CA SER A 179 -5.69 3.79 7.51
C SER A 179 -6.03 5.22 7.95
N LEU A 180 -5.07 5.93 8.56
CA LEU A 180 -5.25 7.35 8.90
C LEU A 180 -5.53 8.17 7.63
N TYR A 181 -4.90 7.83 6.50
CA TYR A 181 -5.18 8.44 5.20
C TYR A 181 -6.65 8.23 4.79
N ASP A 182 -7.13 6.98 4.76
CA ASP A 182 -8.50 6.67 4.35
C ASP A 182 -9.54 7.32 5.28
N PHE A 183 -9.23 7.41 6.58
CA PHE A 183 -10.08 8.09 7.54
C PHE A 183 -10.18 9.59 7.24
N LEU A 184 -9.05 10.25 6.99
CA LEU A 184 -9.01 11.66 6.61
C LEU A 184 -9.73 11.90 5.29
N HIS A 185 -9.48 11.08 4.28
CA HIS A 185 -10.14 11.17 2.98
C HIS A 185 -11.68 11.11 3.11
N LYS A 186 -12.20 10.13 3.86
CA LYS A 186 -13.63 10.00 4.16
C LYS A 186 -14.19 11.16 4.97
N ASN A 187 -13.35 11.86 5.72
CA ASN A 187 -13.71 13.04 6.51
C ASN A 187 -13.46 14.36 5.75
N SER A 188 -13.41 14.32 4.41
CA SER A 188 -13.12 15.47 3.53
C SER A 188 -11.81 16.19 3.88
N TYR A 189 -10.82 15.43 4.32
CA TYR A 189 -9.55 15.94 4.84
C TYR A 189 -9.78 17.01 5.91
N ARG A 190 -10.62 16.72 6.92
CA ARG A 190 -10.75 17.55 8.14
C ARG A 190 -9.74 17.12 9.19
N SER A 191 -9.09 18.08 9.86
CA SER A 191 -7.95 17.80 10.72
C SER A 191 -8.40 17.17 12.02
N PHE A 192 -7.51 16.37 12.58
CA PHE A 192 -7.69 15.85 13.91
C PHE A 192 -7.49 16.97 14.96
N PRO A 193 -8.24 16.94 16.06
CA PRO A 193 -7.95 17.76 17.23
C PRO A 193 -6.51 17.51 17.69
N ILE A 194 -5.85 18.56 18.19
CA ILE A 194 -4.43 18.47 18.59
C ILE A 194 -4.19 17.39 19.66
N ASP A 195 -5.16 17.16 20.54
CA ASP A 195 -5.05 16.13 21.57
C ASP A 195 -5.04 14.72 20.98
N LEU A 196 -5.84 14.48 19.93
CA LEU A 196 -5.80 13.23 19.17
C LEU A 196 -4.49 13.10 18.41
N VAL A 197 -3.98 14.16 17.78
CA VAL A 197 -2.67 14.11 17.08
C VAL A 197 -1.53 13.82 18.06
N ARG A 198 -1.55 14.41 19.26
CA ARG A 198 -0.56 14.12 20.31
C ARG A 198 -0.57 12.66 20.69
N GLU A 199 -1.76 12.09 20.87
CA GLU A 199 -1.93 10.68 21.25
C GLU A 199 -1.50 9.72 20.12
N LEU A 200 -1.86 10.02 18.87
CA LEU A 200 -1.39 9.29 17.70
C LEU A 200 0.15 9.38 17.57
N GLY A 201 0.72 10.57 17.74
CA GLY A 201 2.16 10.78 17.67
C GLY A 201 2.94 10.01 18.72
N ARG A 202 2.42 9.95 19.95
CA ARG A 202 2.99 9.10 21.01
C ARG A 202 3.04 7.63 20.58
N GLN A 203 1.92 7.08 20.09
CA GLN A 203 1.86 5.67 19.65
C GLN A 203 2.74 5.38 18.43
N ILE A 204 2.83 6.31 17.47
CA ILE A 204 3.73 6.19 16.30
C ILE A 204 5.18 6.13 16.78
N LEU A 205 5.59 7.07 17.65
CA LEU A 205 6.95 7.12 18.18
C LEU A 205 7.29 5.88 19.02
N GLU A 206 6.37 5.39 19.85
CA GLU A 206 6.55 4.14 20.60
C GLU A 206 6.72 2.92 19.70
N SER A 207 6.00 2.88 18.57
CA SER A 207 6.11 1.80 17.58
C SER A 207 7.43 1.86 16.82
N VAL A 208 7.86 3.06 16.41
CA VAL A 208 9.14 3.29 15.72
C VAL A 208 10.32 2.98 16.66
N ALA A 209 10.28 3.45 17.90
CA ALA A 209 11.31 3.16 18.90
C ALA A 209 11.46 1.64 19.12
N PHE A 210 10.34 0.92 19.25
CA PHE A 210 10.35 -0.53 19.35
C PHE A 210 10.99 -1.21 18.12
N MET A 211 10.72 -0.75 16.91
CA MET A 211 11.37 -1.28 15.70
C MET A 211 12.88 -1.00 15.71
N HIS A 212 13.27 0.21 16.09
CA HIS A 212 14.67 0.62 16.14
C HIS A 212 15.46 -0.18 17.17
N ASP A 213 14.87 -0.50 18.33
CA ASP A 213 15.45 -1.42 19.34
C ASP A 213 15.71 -2.82 18.77
N LEU A 214 14.89 -3.25 17.81
CA LEU A 214 15.07 -4.51 17.07
C LEU A 214 16.02 -4.38 15.88
N ARG A 215 16.68 -3.23 15.70
CA ARG A 215 17.54 -2.86 14.58
C ARG A 215 16.86 -2.89 13.22
N LEU A 216 15.57 -2.58 13.19
CA LEU A 216 14.75 -2.46 11.99
C LEU A 216 14.50 -0.98 11.69
N ILE A 217 14.59 -0.60 10.42
CA ILE A 217 14.20 0.73 9.93
C ILE A 217 13.01 0.52 9.00
N HIS A 218 11.89 1.22 9.25
CA HIS A 218 10.66 1.00 8.51
C HIS A 218 10.79 1.44 7.04
N THR A 219 11.38 2.61 6.83
CA THR A 219 11.69 3.27 5.54
C THR A 219 10.50 3.75 4.71
N ASP A 220 9.27 3.25 4.91
CA ASP A 220 8.07 3.74 4.21
C ASP A 220 6.93 4.14 5.16
N LEU A 221 7.24 4.94 6.19
CA LEU A 221 6.22 5.50 7.07
C LEU A 221 5.42 6.58 6.36
N LYS A 222 4.09 6.43 6.38
CA LYS A 222 3.10 7.34 5.79
C LYS A 222 1.72 7.06 6.39
N PRO A 223 0.74 7.99 6.31
CA PRO A 223 -0.58 7.80 6.91
C PRO A 223 -1.36 6.59 6.36
N GLU A 224 -1.05 6.13 5.15
CA GLU A 224 -1.59 4.89 4.56
C GLU A 224 -1.10 3.63 5.30
N ASN A 225 0.10 3.68 5.88
CA ASN A 225 0.74 2.56 6.58
C ASN A 225 0.53 2.61 8.11
N ILE A 226 -0.41 3.44 8.57
CA ILE A 226 -0.82 3.54 9.98
C ILE A 226 -2.32 3.29 10.05
N LEU A 227 -2.73 2.15 10.59
CA LEU A 227 -4.14 1.74 10.65
C LEU A 227 -4.70 1.94 12.05
N LEU A 228 -5.96 2.39 12.10
CA LEU A 228 -6.74 2.34 13.34
C LEU A 228 -7.05 0.89 13.69
N VAL A 229 -7.03 0.56 14.98
CA VAL A 229 -7.43 -0.78 15.45
C VAL A 229 -8.92 -1.01 15.24
N SER A 230 -9.75 0.04 15.37
CA SER A 230 -11.20 -0.02 15.20
C SER A 230 -11.69 0.90 14.08
N SER A 231 -12.74 0.46 13.38
CA SER A 231 -13.46 1.28 12.40
C SER A 231 -14.52 2.18 13.03
N GLU A 232 -14.78 2.06 14.34
CA GLU A 232 -15.78 2.86 15.03
C GLU A 232 -15.37 4.34 15.12
N TYR A 233 -16.33 5.22 14.84
CA TYR A 233 -16.15 6.66 14.92
C TYR A 233 -17.34 7.33 15.60
N ILE A 234 -17.11 8.54 16.09
CA ILE A 234 -18.13 9.45 16.63
C ILE A 234 -18.24 10.67 15.72
N GLN A 235 -19.44 11.25 15.66
CA GLN A 235 -19.67 12.52 14.99
C GLN A 235 -19.60 13.66 16.01
N VAL A 236 -18.79 14.66 15.72
CA VAL A 236 -18.64 15.86 16.56
C VAL A 236 -18.90 17.11 15.74
N PRO A 237 -19.49 18.16 16.32
CA PRO A 237 -19.65 19.43 15.61
C PRO A 237 -18.27 20.03 15.26
N ASP A 238 -18.16 20.61 14.07
CA ASP A 238 -16.92 21.20 13.55
C ASP A 238 -16.96 22.73 13.61
N TYR A 239 -16.64 23.28 14.78
CA TYR A 239 -16.71 24.72 15.03
C TYR A 239 -15.62 25.54 14.31
N LYS A 240 -14.52 24.91 13.86
CA LYS A 240 -13.43 25.61 13.14
C LYS A 240 -13.79 25.97 11.70
N PHE A 241 -14.74 25.26 11.09
CA PHE A 241 -15.13 25.45 9.69
C PHE A 241 -16.37 26.33 9.49
N LEU A 242 -17.01 26.78 10.57
CA LEU A 242 -18.15 27.72 10.54
C LEU A 242 -17.84 29.06 9.87
N SER A 243 -16.55 29.43 9.74
CA SER A 243 -16.11 30.67 9.08
C SER A 243 -15.97 30.56 7.56
N ARG A 244 -16.01 29.36 6.97
CA ARG A 244 -15.88 29.16 5.52
C ARG A 244 -17.20 28.61 4.99
N SER A 245 -17.88 29.40 4.16
CA SER A 245 -19.05 28.95 3.42
C SER A 245 -18.71 27.69 2.62
N THR A 246 -19.10 26.52 3.12
CA THR A 246 -18.92 25.24 2.41
C THR A 246 -20.15 24.95 1.57
N LYS A 247 -19.92 24.55 0.32
CA LYS A 247 -20.93 24.05 -0.61
C LYS A 247 -21.64 22.76 -0.14
N ASP A 248 -21.14 22.10 0.93
CA ASP A 248 -21.62 20.79 1.39
C ASP A 248 -22.37 20.77 2.74
N GLY A 249 -22.57 21.91 3.42
CA GLY A 249 -23.51 22.02 4.56
C GLY A 249 -23.29 21.12 5.78
N SER A 250 -22.23 20.30 5.86
CA SER A 250 -22.01 19.40 7.00
C SER A 250 -21.32 20.12 8.17
N TYR A 251 -22.10 20.34 9.23
CA TYR A 251 -21.65 20.89 10.51
C TYR A 251 -20.87 19.89 11.38
N PHE A 252 -20.71 18.65 10.93
CA PHE A 252 -20.12 17.57 11.71
C PHE A 252 -18.87 17.01 11.03
N LYS A 253 -17.92 16.56 11.84
CA LYS A 253 -16.78 15.75 11.42
C LYS A 253 -16.73 14.45 12.19
N ASN A 254 -16.19 13.42 11.55
CA ASN A 254 -15.95 12.13 12.19
C ASN A 254 -14.63 12.16 12.96
N LEU A 255 -14.61 11.58 14.15
CA LEU A 255 -13.39 11.27 14.91
C LEU A 255 -13.38 9.79 15.27
N PRO A 256 -12.22 9.13 15.25
CA PRO A 256 -12.14 7.74 15.67
C PRO A 256 -12.56 7.63 17.15
N LYS A 257 -13.37 6.62 17.48
CA LYS A 257 -13.85 6.41 18.86
C LYS A 257 -12.72 5.95 19.78
N SER A 258 -11.72 5.29 19.21
CA SER A 258 -10.47 4.91 19.87
C SER A 258 -9.29 5.42 19.05
N SER A 259 -8.27 5.96 19.71
CA SER A 259 -7.03 6.41 19.08
C SER A 259 -6.02 5.29 18.85
N ALA A 260 -6.34 4.05 19.21
CA ALA A 260 -5.44 2.92 19.08
C ALA A 260 -5.07 2.68 17.61
N ILE A 261 -3.78 2.67 17.32
CA ILE A 261 -3.22 2.44 15.98
C ILE A 261 -2.21 1.30 15.96
N LYS A 262 -1.93 0.80 14.76
CA LYS A 262 -0.80 -0.11 14.49
C LYS A 262 -0.09 0.27 13.20
N LEU A 263 1.23 0.07 13.18
CA LEU A 263 2.03 0.15 11.96
C LEU A 263 1.84 -1.11 11.09
N ILE A 264 1.80 -0.91 9.77
CA ILE A 264 1.69 -1.98 8.77
C ILE A 264 2.76 -1.81 7.68
N ASP A 265 2.79 -2.77 6.75
CA ASP A 265 3.58 -2.74 5.51
C ASP A 265 5.10 -2.71 5.74
N PHE A 266 5.63 -3.86 6.17
CA PHE A 266 7.05 -4.06 6.44
C PHE A 266 7.82 -4.57 5.21
N GLY A 267 7.22 -4.52 4.02
CA GLY A 267 7.84 -5.02 2.78
C GLY A 267 9.07 -4.24 2.33
N SER A 268 9.25 -3.02 2.84
CA SER A 268 10.45 -2.18 2.59
C SER A 268 11.35 -2.05 3.83
N THR A 269 11.02 -2.72 4.94
CA THR A 269 11.83 -2.63 6.17
C THR A 269 13.21 -3.22 5.94
N THR A 270 14.24 -2.52 6.42
CA THR A 270 15.64 -2.95 6.32
C THR A 270 16.25 -3.16 7.70
N PHE A 271 17.35 -3.91 7.75
CA PHE A 271 18.23 -3.97 8.92
C PHE A 271 19.31 -2.89 8.83
N GLU A 272 19.67 -2.32 9.98
CA GLU A 272 20.69 -1.27 10.11
C GLU A 272 22.02 -1.55 9.35
N HIS A 273 22.48 -2.80 9.34
CA HIS A 273 23.80 -3.20 8.85
C HIS A 273 23.84 -3.52 7.35
N GLN A 274 22.80 -3.18 6.58
CA GLN A 274 22.79 -3.36 5.13
C GLN A 274 23.34 -2.11 4.43
N ASP A 275 24.03 -2.27 3.30
CA ASP A 275 24.49 -1.14 2.49
C ASP A 275 23.28 -0.36 1.93
N HIS A 276 23.00 0.80 2.53
CA HIS A 276 21.86 1.64 2.19
C HIS A 276 22.18 2.59 1.03
N SER A 277 22.37 2.05 -0.17
CA SER A 277 22.67 2.83 -1.38
C SER A 277 21.45 3.18 -2.24
N TYR A 278 20.26 2.71 -1.86
CA TYR A 278 19.02 2.88 -2.62
C TYR A 278 18.10 3.96 -2.04
N VAL A 279 17.24 4.52 -2.88
CA VAL A 279 16.26 5.53 -2.50
C VAL A 279 15.10 4.88 -1.78
N VAL A 280 14.79 5.36 -0.58
CA VAL A 280 13.67 4.90 0.25
C VAL A 280 12.60 5.98 0.47
N SER A 281 11.52 5.58 1.13
CA SER A 281 10.36 6.40 1.49
C SER A 281 9.54 6.90 0.32
N THR A 282 8.22 6.94 0.53
CA THR A 282 7.31 7.67 -0.34
C THR A 282 7.68 9.17 -0.38
N ARG A 283 7.60 9.79 -1.57
CA ARG A 283 8.18 11.11 -1.89
C ARG A 283 7.91 12.20 -0.83
N HIS A 284 6.67 12.32 -0.35
CA HIS A 284 6.27 13.38 0.57
C HIS A 284 6.85 13.23 1.99
N TYR A 285 7.27 12.02 2.36
CA TYR A 285 7.76 11.68 3.70
C TYR A 285 9.26 11.36 3.69
N ARG A 286 9.94 11.62 2.57
CA ARG A 286 11.34 11.26 2.35
C ARG A 286 12.28 12.27 2.97
N ALA A 287 13.23 11.77 3.75
CA ALA A 287 14.23 12.58 4.44
C ALA A 287 15.25 13.22 3.47
N PRO A 288 15.80 14.40 3.80
CA PRO A 288 16.72 15.13 2.95
C PRO A 288 18.02 14.36 2.66
N GLU A 289 18.57 13.61 3.62
CA GLU A 289 19.75 12.78 3.44
C GLU A 289 19.54 11.65 2.41
N VAL A 290 18.32 11.12 2.32
CA VAL A 290 17.92 10.15 1.28
C VAL A 290 17.87 10.83 -0.08
N ILE A 291 17.32 12.05 -0.16
CA ILE A 291 17.23 12.82 -1.41
C ILE A 291 18.62 13.20 -1.92
N LEU A 292 19.51 13.61 -1.02
CA LEU A 292 20.87 14.05 -1.33
C LEU A 292 21.85 12.89 -1.52
N GLY A 293 21.44 11.65 -1.26
CA GLY A 293 22.30 10.47 -1.39
C GLY A 293 23.45 10.44 -0.38
N LEU A 294 23.24 10.99 0.82
CA LEU A 294 24.27 11.08 1.88
C LEU A 294 24.35 9.82 2.76
N GLY A 295 23.59 8.78 2.41
CA GLY A 295 23.33 7.64 3.29
C GLY A 295 22.19 7.94 4.28
N TRP A 296 21.55 6.89 4.78
CA TRP A 296 20.43 7.01 5.71
C TRP A 296 20.40 5.84 6.70
N ASN A 297 19.77 6.09 7.85
CA ASN A 297 19.58 5.13 8.94
C ASN A 297 18.29 5.51 9.71
N TYR A 298 18.14 5.11 10.97
CA TYR A 298 17.00 5.40 11.85
C TYR A 298 16.39 6.81 11.75
N PRO A 299 17.16 7.91 11.61
CA PRO A 299 16.59 9.26 11.53
C PRO A 299 15.63 9.48 10.35
N CYS A 300 15.73 8.69 9.27
CA CYS A 300 14.84 8.86 8.14
C CYS A 300 13.37 8.57 8.51
N ASP A 301 13.14 7.60 9.40
CA ASP A 301 11.80 7.29 9.92
C ASP A 301 11.27 8.47 10.75
N LEU A 302 12.12 9.11 11.57
CA LEU A 302 11.72 10.27 12.38
C LEU A 302 11.35 11.48 11.53
N TRP A 303 12.03 11.69 10.40
CA TRP A 303 11.62 12.69 9.42
C TRP A 303 10.21 12.40 8.88
N SER A 304 9.95 11.16 8.47
CA SER A 304 8.63 10.74 8.00
C SER A 304 7.55 10.96 9.06
N VAL A 305 7.83 10.62 10.34
CA VAL A 305 6.92 10.89 11.47
C VAL A 305 6.62 12.38 11.59
N GLY A 306 7.63 13.25 11.49
CA GLY A 306 7.44 14.71 11.51
C GLY A 306 6.48 15.19 10.41
N CYS A 307 6.68 14.72 9.17
CA CYS A 307 5.78 15.02 8.05
C CYS A 307 4.34 14.55 8.31
N ILE A 308 4.17 13.33 8.83
CA ILE A 308 2.86 12.76 9.17
C ILE A 308 2.15 13.63 10.21
N LEU A 309 2.82 14.01 11.30
CA LEU A 309 2.21 14.81 12.37
C LEU A 309 1.76 16.19 11.87
N VAL A 310 2.53 16.81 10.98
CA VAL A 310 2.14 18.08 10.32
C VAL A 310 0.90 17.86 9.46
N GLU A 311 0.82 16.78 8.70
CA GLU A 311 -0.35 16.46 7.87
C GLU A 311 -1.62 16.24 8.70
N LEU A 312 -1.51 15.49 9.81
CA LEU A 312 -2.64 15.24 10.72
C LEU A 312 -3.15 16.52 11.39
N CYS A 313 -2.27 17.50 11.64
CA CYS A 313 -2.62 18.81 12.21
C CYS A 313 -3.19 19.79 11.17
N SER A 314 -2.58 19.84 10.00
CA SER A 314 -2.63 21.00 9.10
C SER A 314 -3.30 20.72 7.76
N LEU A 315 -3.55 19.44 7.39
CA LEU A 315 -4.24 19.03 6.15
C LEU A 315 -3.66 19.57 4.84
N CYS A 316 -2.42 20.03 4.84
CA CYS A 316 -1.85 20.76 3.71
C CYS A 316 -0.34 20.55 3.62
N LEU A 317 0.08 19.34 3.25
CA LEU A 317 1.42 19.18 2.67
C LEU A 317 1.57 20.07 1.42
N GLU A 318 0.49 20.32 0.68
CA GLU A 318 0.49 21.27 -0.45
C GLU A 318 0.81 22.71 -0.07
N ARG A 319 0.45 23.21 1.13
CA ARG A 319 0.83 24.59 1.52
C ARG A 319 2.17 24.68 2.24
N VAL A 320 2.56 23.64 2.98
CA VAL A 320 3.81 23.68 3.76
C VAL A 320 5.04 23.48 2.86
N PHE A 321 4.95 22.68 1.79
CA PHE A 321 6.12 22.37 0.95
C PHE A 321 6.11 22.99 -0.46
N LEU A 322 4.97 23.49 -0.99
CA LEU A 322 4.95 24.12 -2.33
C LEU A 322 4.95 25.65 -2.32
N GLU A 323 4.60 26.34 -1.23
CA GLU A 323 4.65 27.81 -1.21
C GLU A 323 6.06 28.43 -1.22
N PRO A 324 7.16 27.80 -0.74
CA PRO A 324 8.48 28.42 -0.84
C PRO A 324 9.10 28.36 -2.26
N MET A 325 8.44 27.72 -3.25
CA MET A 325 8.96 27.65 -4.63
C MET A 325 8.26 28.59 -5.62
N LEU A 326 7.32 29.42 -5.16
CA LEU A 326 6.61 30.39 -6.01
C LEU A 326 6.62 31.83 -5.46
N SER A 327 7.55 32.16 -4.56
CA SER A 327 7.84 33.54 -4.16
C SER A 327 9.19 34.01 -4.67
#